data_AF-A0A1H0AJR7-F1
#
_entry.id   AF-A0A1H0AJR7-F1
#
_cell.length_a   1.000
_cell.length_b   1.000
_cell.length_c   1.000
_cell.angle_alpha   90.00
_cell.angle_beta   90.00
_cell.angle_gamma   90.00
#
_symmetry.space_group_name_H-M   'P 1'
#
loop_
_entity.id
_entity.type
_entity.pdbx_description
1 polymer ?
#
loop_
_entity_poly.entity_id
_entity_poly.type
_entity_poly.pdbx_seq_one_letter_code
_entity_poly.pdbx_strand_id
1 'polypeptide(L)'
;MRSDLAEPLSVMSRRRRSRHGPLAHALETMLGRDERIRAVTAGLSPGIGDVLLAATTKRLVAVARGGWAISVFYPQIASVVTGGWLGLTVTIHTAGTVLSFRAPGHSGREFADAVRIGTPIVSGGLAAV
;
A
#
# COMPACT_ATOMS: atom_id res chain seq x y z
N MET A 1 19.00 -4.96 -4.83
CA MET A 1 17.70 -5.09 -4.16
C MET A 1 17.90 -4.79 -2.69
N ARG A 2 17.18 -3.81 -2.12
CA ARG A 2 17.35 -3.44 -0.70
C ARG A 2 16.89 -4.59 0.21
N SER A 3 17.60 -4.84 1.31
CA SER A 3 17.33 -5.97 2.22
C SER A 3 15.98 -5.90 2.91
N ASP A 4 15.49 -4.70 3.19
CA ASP A 4 14.18 -4.41 3.81
C ASP A 4 12.98 -4.53 2.84
N LEU A 5 13.24 -4.54 1.54
CA LEU A 5 12.26 -4.87 0.49
C LEU A 5 12.32 -6.38 0.14
N ALA A 6 13.49 -7.00 0.30
CA ALA A 6 13.72 -8.41 -0.02
C ALA A 6 12.88 -9.34 0.86
N GLU A 7 12.77 -9.08 2.16
CA GLU A 7 12.01 -9.90 3.10
C GLU A 7 10.49 -9.84 2.85
N PRO A 8 9.82 -8.67 2.74
CA PRO A 8 8.40 -8.60 2.36
C PRO A 8 8.09 -9.23 0.99
N LEU A 9 8.98 -9.04 0.00
CA LEU A 9 8.83 -9.66 -1.32
C LEU A 9 9.16 -11.16 -1.32
N SER A 10 9.88 -11.66 -0.31
CA SER A 10 10.21 -13.07 -0.18
C SER A 10 8.97 -13.93 0.12
N VAL A 11 7.97 -13.33 0.78
CA VAL A 11 6.65 -13.93 1.07
C VAL A 11 5.82 -14.09 -0.21
N MET A 12 6.14 -13.35 -1.28
CA MET A 12 5.51 -13.52 -2.58
C MET A 12 6.10 -14.73 -3.31
N SER A 13 5.22 -15.58 -3.88
CA SER A 13 5.62 -16.75 -4.66
C SER A 13 6.54 -16.37 -5.83
N ARG A 14 7.47 -17.26 -6.23
CA ARG A 14 8.43 -17.01 -7.33
C ARG A 14 7.77 -16.44 -8.61
N ARG A 15 6.58 -16.94 -8.98
CA ARG A 15 5.80 -16.44 -10.14
C ARG A 15 5.31 -14.99 -9.98
N ARG A 16 4.92 -14.58 -8.76
CA ARG A 16 4.53 -13.19 -8.51
C ARG A 16 5.76 -12.28 -8.49
N ARG A 17 6.87 -12.75 -7.93
CA ARG A 17 8.13 -11.98 -7.88
C ARG A 17 8.66 -11.65 -9.28
N SER A 18 8.63 -12.60 -10.23
CA SER A 18 9.01 -12.32 -11.62
C SER A 18 8.02 -11.37 -12.32
N ARG A 19 6.70 -11.55 -12.08
CA ARG A 19 5.65 -10.69 -12.66
C ARG A 19 5.72 -9.24 -12.20
N HIS A 20 6.16 -9.00 -10.96
CA HIS A 20 6.28 -7.68 -10.34
C HIS A 20 7.72 -7.15 -10.29
N GLY A 21 8.71 -7.84 -10.86
CA GLY A 21 10.13 -7.40 -10.82
C GLY A 21 10.36 -5.96 -11.29
N PRO A 22 9.82 -5.55 -12.46
CA PRO A 22 9.91 -4.15 -12.91
C PRO A 22 9.20 -3.16 -11.98
N LEU A 23 8.06 -3.56 -11.39
CA LEU A 23 7.33 -2.73 -10.42
C LEU A 23 8.09 -2.61 -9.09
N ALA A 24 8.76 -3.67 -8.64
CA ALA A 24 9.62 -3.63 -7.48
C ALA A 24 10.78 -2.65 -7.68
N HIS A 25 11.38 -2.63 -8.88
CA HIS A 25 12.42 -1.65 -9.21
C HIS A 25 11.89 -0.21 -9.21
N ALA A 26 10.75 0.03 -9.86
CA ALA A 26 10.10 1.35 -9.84
C ALA A 26 9.79 1.79 -8.40
N LEU A 27 9.31 0.86 -7.56
CA LEU A 27 9.04 1.14 -6.16
C LEU A 27 10.33 1.48 -5.40
N GLU A 28 11.42 0.73 -5.61
CA GLU A 28 12.73 1.03 -5.01
C GLU A 28 13.21 2.45 -5.36
N THR A 29 13.04 2.88 -6.62
CA THR A 29 13.46 4.23 -7.05
C THR A 29 12.63 5.34 -6.40
N MET A 30 11.43 5.04 -5.92
CA MET A 30 10.61 6.02 -5.23
C MET A 30 10.99 6.18 -3.77
N LEU A 31 11.64 5.20 -3.13
CA LEU A 31 11.92 5.22 -1.69
C LEU A 31 13.05 6.18 -1.33
N GLY A 32 12.85 6.95 -0.27
CA GLY A 32 13.92 7.76 0.32
C GLY A 32 15.04 6.92 0.94
N ARG A 33 16.22 7.53 1.14
CA ARG A 33 17.37 6.86 1.77
C ARG A 33 17.02 6.33 3.18
N ASP A 34 16.34 7.12 3.99
CA ASP A 34 15.95 6.75 5.37
C ASP A 34 14.51 6.23 5.49
N GLU A 35 13.90 5.88 4.36
CA GLU A 35 12.55 5.33 4.31
C GLU A 35 12.63 3.81 4.33
N ARG A 36 12.00 3.17 5.33
CA ARG A 36 11.96 1.71 5.47
C ARG A 36 10.57 1.19 5.14
N ILE A 37 10.50 0.01 4.55
CA ILE A 37 9.23 -0.65 4.26
C ILE A 37 8.73 -1.40 5.50
N ARG A 38 7.44 -1.25 5.78
CA ARG A 38 6.74 -1.97 6.86
C ARG A 38 5.95 -3.16 6.33
N ALA A 39 5.30 -2.99 5.18
CA ALA A 39 4.51 -4.04 4.56
C ALA A 39 4.41 -3.82 3.04
N VAL A 40 4.26 -4.91 2.29
CA VAL A 40 4.08 -4.90 0.83
C VAL A 40 2.94 -5.82 0.46
N THR A 41 2.12 -5.39 -0.49
CA THR A 41 1.12 -6.27 -1.10
C THR A 41 1.02 -5.99 -2.59
N ALA A 42 0.50 -6.96 -3.33
CA ALA A 42 0.20 -6.81 -4.74
C ALA A 42 -1.26 -7.18 -4.98
N GLY A 43 -1.95 -6.35 -5.75
CA GLY A 43 -3.39 -6.46 -5.94
C GLY A 43 -3.85 -5.94 -7.30
N LEU A 44 -5.16 -6.03 -7.51
CA LEU A 44 -5.83 -5.52 -8.69
C LEU A 44 -6.64 -4.27 -8.30
N SER A 45 -6.38 -3.15 -8.96
CA SER A 45 -7.17 -1.93 -8.79
C SER A 45 -8.03 -1.68 -10.04
N PRO A 46 -9.35 -1.42 -9.90
CA PRO A 46 -10.21 -1.12 -11.04
C PRO A 46 -9.69 0.08 -11.85
N GLY A 47 -9.63 -0.05 -13.17
CA GLY A 47 -9.15 1.00 -14.09
C GLY A 47 -7.63 1.17 -14.17
N ILE A 48 -6.85 0.62 -13.23
CA ILE A 48 -5.38 0.71 -13.22
C ILE A 48 -4.74 -0.64 -13.57
N GLY A 49 -5.30 -1.76 -13.09
CA GLY A 49 -4.77 -3.10 -13.33
C GLY A 49 -3.95 -3.65 -12.15
N ASP A 50 -2.89 -4.39 -12.47
CA ASP A 50 -1.96 -4.98 -11.47
C ASP A 50 -1.14 -3.87 -10.79
N VAL A 51 -1.27 -3.76 -9.47
CA VAL A 51 -0.60 -2.75 -8.64
C VAL A 51 0.27 -3.43 -7.58
N LEU A 52 1.46 -2.89 -7.37
CA LEU A 52 2.31 -3.20 -6.22
C LEU A 52 2.26 -2.03 -5.25
N LEU A 53 1.97 -2.30 -3.98
CA LEU A 53 1.83 -1.29 -2.94
C LEU A 53 2.81 -1.56 -1.81
N ALA A 54 3.45 -0.52 -1.28
CA ALA A 54 4.28 -0.56 -0.09
C ALA A 54 3.84 0.50 0.92
N ALA A 55 3.65 0.08 2.17
CA ALA A 55 3.53 0.95 3.31
C ALA A 55 4.92 1.13 3.92
N THR A 56 5.36 2.37 4.09
CA THR A 56 6.71 2.69 4.57
C THR A 56 6.67 3.33 5.96
N THR A 57 7.81 3.72 6.50
CA THR A 57 7.87 4.53 7.72
C THR A 57 7.30 5.95 7.55
N LYS A 58 7.12 6.44 6.32
CA LYS A 58 6.76 7.83 6.04
C LYS A 58 5.43 7.99 5.27
N ARG A 59 5.08 7.02 4.43
CA ARG A 59 3.96 7.14 3.49
C ARG A 59 3.57 5.79 2.89
N LEU A 60 2.50 5.80 2.12
CA LEU A 60 2.15 4.76 1.18
C LEU A 60 2.68 5.10 -0.20
N VAL A 61 3.24 4.11 -0.89
CA VAL A 61 3.65 4.19 -2.29
C VAL A 61 2.99 3.06 -3.05
N ALA A 62 2.45 3.36 -4.24
CA ALA A 62 1.93 2.33 -5.12
C ALA A 62 2.35 2.59 -6.56
N VAL A 63 2.61 1.50 -7.29
CA VAL A 63 3.04 1.52 -8.69
C VAL A 63 2.28 0.46 -9.47
N ALA A 64 1.94 0.78 -10.71
CA ALA A 64 1.29 -0.13 -11.63
C ALA A 64 1.96 -0.10 -13.00
N ARG A 65 1.59 -1.05 -13.85
CA ARG A 65 2.08 -1.08 -15.24
C ARG A 65 1.59 0.16 -16.01
N GLY A 66 2.37 0.60 -17.00
CA GLY A 66 2.06 1.80 -17.77
C GLY A 66 2.51 3.11 -17.13
N GLY A 67 3.35 3.06 -16.09
CA GLY A 67 3.95 4.25 -15.47
C GLY A 67 3.08 4.95 -14.43
N TRP A 68 1.90 4.39 -14.12
CA TRP A 68 1.07 4.90 -13.03
C TRP A 68 1.77 4.68 -11.69
N ALA A 69 1.89 5.74 -10.90
CA ALA A 69 2.45 5.70 -9.56
C ALA A 69 1.78 6.75 -8.67
N ILE A 70 1.71 6.45 -7.37
CA ILE A 70 1.21 7.38 -6.37
C ILE A 70 2.04 7.31 -5.09
N SER A 71 2.11 8.44 -4.41
CA SER A 71 2.74 8.62 -3.12
C SER A 71 1.79 9.40 -2.22
N VAL A 72 1.37 8.80 -1.11
CA VAL A 72 0.42 9.41 -0.16
C VAL A 72 1.03 9.43 1.23
N PHE A 73 1.29 10.62 1.76
CA PHE A 73 1.74 10.76 3.13
C PHE A 73 0.63 10.43 4.11
N TYR A 74 0.97 9.80 5.23
CA TYR A 74 -0.01 9.36 6.20
C TYR A 74 -0.99 10.44 6.71
N PRO A 75 -0.56 11.70 6.94
CA PRO A 75 -1.49 12.77 7.33
C PRO A 75 -2.56 13.10 6.28
N GLN A 76 -2.37 12.68 5.02
CA GLN A 76 -3.34 12.87 3.95
C GLN A 76 -4.40 11.76 3.90
N ILE A 77 -4.21 10.68 4.68
CA ILE A 77 -5.11 9.54 4.73
C ILE A 77 -6.15 9.81 5.82
N ALA A 78 -7.42 9.86 5.43
CA ALA A 78 -8.54 10.03 6.35
C ALA A 78 -8.96 8.70 6.99
N SER A 79 -8.97 7.61 6.22
CA SER A 79 -9.36 6.29 6.74
C SER A 79 -8.87 5.13 5.87
N VAL A 80 -8.79 3.95 6.48
CA VAL A 80 -8.44 2.68 5.82
C VAL A 80 -9.48 1.62 6.16
N VAL A 81 -10.27 1.22 5.16
CA VAL A 81 -11.33 0.23 5.28
C VAL A 81 -10.88 -1.07 4.63
N THR A 82 -11.13 -2.19 5.32
CA THR A 82 -10.86 -3.53 4.81
C THR A 82 -12.15 -4.34 4.82
N GLY A 83 -12.49 -4.99 3.71
CA GLY A 83 -13.71 -5.79 3.62
C GLY A 83 -13.80 -6.60 2.32
N GLY A 84 -14.91 -7.28 2.11
CA GLY A 84 -15.20 -8.04 0.89
C GLY A 84 -15.33 -9.55 1.12
N TRP A 85 -16.37 -10.12 0.51
CA TRP A 85 -16.72 -11.54 0.63
C TRP A 85 -15.83 -12.43 -0.26
N LEU A 86 -15.59 -12.00 -1.52
CA LEU A 86 -14.87 -12.78 -2.54
C LEU A 86 -13.36 -12.46 -2.59
N GLY A 87 -12.80 -11.93 -1.50
CA GLY A 87 -11.41 -11.52 -1.40
C GLY A 87 -11.27 -10.22 -0.62
N LEU A 88 -10.08 -10.00 -0.05
CA LEU A 88 -9.82 -8.79 0.73
C LEU A 88 -9.70 -7.58 -0.20
N THR A 89 -10.61 -6.64 -0.04
CA THR A 89 -10.54 -5.31 -0.62
C THR A 89 -10.03 -4.36 0.45
N VAL A 90 -9.02 -3.58 0.08
CA VAL A 90 -8.49 -2.48 0.91
C VAL A 90 -8.88 -1.18 0.20
N THR A 91 -9.54 -0.30 0.94
CA THR A 91 -9.95 1.02 0.48
C THR A 91 -9.32 2.07 1.37
N ILE A 92 -8.61 3.02 0.75
CA ILE A 92 -7.88 4.09 1.42
C ILE A 92 -8.49 5.40 0.96
N HIS A 93 -9.07 6.13 1.91
CA HIS A 93 -9.63 7.45 1.67
C HIS A 93 -8.54 8.49 1.95
N THR A 94 -8.27 9.34 0.98
CA THR A 94 -7.31 10.44 1.12
C THR A 94 -7.99 11.75 0.78
N ALA A 95 -7.34 12.87 1.09
CA ALA A 95 -7.80 14.18 0.62
C ALA A 95 -7.83 14.21 -0.92
N GLY A 96 -9.02 14.12 -1.51
CA GLY A 96 -9.25 14.22 -2.95
C GLY A 96 -9.18 12.93 -3.77
N THR A 97 -8.91 11.76 -3.18
CA THR A 97 -8.98 10.49 -3.91
C THR A 97 -9.37 9.29 -3.03
N VAL A 98 -9.87 8.24 -3.67
CA VAL A 98 -10.16 6.95 -3.05
C VAL A 98 -9.38 5.89 -3.80
N LEU A 99 -8.44 5.26 -3.11
CA LEU A 99 -7.67 4.14 -3.65
C LEU A 99 -8.34 2.85 -3.19
N SER A 100 -8.80 2.02 -4.14
CA SER A 100 -9.36 0.71 -3.83
C SER A 100 -8.68 -0.37 -4.65
N PHE A 101 -8.31 -1.46 -3.97
CA PHE A 101 -7.64 -2.60 -4.60
C PHE A 101 -7.99 -3.92 -3.91
N ARG A 102 -8.06 -4.98 -4.71
CA ARG A 102 -8.21 -6.36 -4.23
C ARG A 102 -6.84 -6.96 -3.98
N ALA A 103 -6.56 -7.40 -2.77
CA ALA A 103 -5.30 -7.97 -2.35
C ALA A 103 -5.48 -9.39 -1.79
N PRO A 104 -4.40 -10.21 -1.76
CA PRO A 104 -4.38 -11.45 -0.98
C PRO A 104 -4.71 -11.17 0.49
N GLY A 105 -5.49 -12.06 1.12
CA GLY A 105 -6.04 -11.82 2.46
C GLY A 105 -5.00 -11.54 3.54
N HIS A 106 -3.90 -12.28 3.57
CA HIS A 106 -2.86 -12.09 4.59
C HIS A 106 -2.04 -10.81 4.35
N SER A 107 -1.34 -10.70 3.22
CA SER A 107 -0.50 -9.53 2.91
C SER A 107 -1.29 -8.23 2.78
N GLY A 108 -2.55 -8.29 2.35
CA GLY A 108 -3.42 -7.12 2.28
C GLY A 108 -3.89 -6.63 3.66
N ARG A 109 -4.08 -7.53 4.64
CA ARG A 109 -4.39 -7.12 6.03
C ARG A 109 -3.17 -6.50 6.69
N GLU A 110 -2.02 -7.17 6.58
CA GLU A 110 -0.74 -6.66 7.08
C GLU A 110 -0.43 -5.28 6.50
N PHE A 111 -0.65 -5.11 5.19
CA PHE A 111 -0.53 -3.81 4.54
C PHE A 111 -1.50 -2.78 5.10
N ALA A 112 -2.79 -3.10 5.22
CA ALA A 112 -3.79 -2.17 5.74
C ALA A 112 -3.47 -1.75 7.17
N ASP A 113 -3.02 -2.67 8.01
CA ASP A 113 -2.63 -2.39 9.39
C ASP A 113 -1.38 -1.52 9.46
N ALA A 114 -0.38 -1.77 8.61
CA ALA A 114 0.80 -0.90 8.49
C ALA A 114 0.44 0.53 8.09
N VAL A 115 -0.53 0.71 7.18
CA VAL A 115 -1.04 2.04 6.82
C VAL A 115 -1.78 2.68 7.99
N ARG A 116 -2.66 1.95 8.69
CA ARG A 116 -3.39 2.46 9.87
C ARG A 116 -2.45 2.92 10.98
N ILE A 117 -1.37 2.19 11.24
CA ILE A 117 -0.34 2.58 12.23
C ILE A 117 0.35 3.88 11.81
N GLY A 118 0.53 4.10 10.50
CA GLY A 118 1.11 5.33 9.99
C GLY A 118 0.15 6.52 10.03
N THR A 119 -1.13 6.29 9.80
CA THR A 119 -2.18 7.32 9.77
C THR A 119 -2.39 7.91 11.16
N PRO A 120 -2.19 9.24 11.36
CA PRO A 120 -2.46 9.87 12.64
C PRO A 120 -3.94 9.71 12.98
N ILE A 121 -4.24 9.26 14.19
CA ILE A 121 -5.61 9.26 14.71
C ILE A 121 -5.99 10.72 14.87
N VAL A 122 -6.84 11.23 13.98
CA VAL A 122 -7.54 12.47 14.23
C VAL A 122 -8.53 12.15 15.35
N SER A 123 -8.11 12.36 16.59
CA SER A 123 -9.01 12.41 17.74
C SER A 123 -9.95 13.59 17.49
N GLY A 124 -11.03 13.33 16.76
CA GLY A 124 -12.13 14.27 16.61
C GLY A 124 -12.68 14.54 18.00
N GLY A 125 -12.41 15.74 18.51
CA GLY A 125 -13.19 16.31 19.59
C GLY A 125 -14.65 16.29 19.19
N LEU A 126 -15.42 15.48 19.89
CA LEU A 126 -16.83 15.75 20.13
C LEU A 126 -16.89 17.04 20.96
N ALA A 127 -16.78 18.19 20.29
CA ALA A 127 -17.41 19.39 20.81
C ALA A 127 -18.92 19.15 20.66
N ALA A 128 -19.53 18.66 21.75
CA ALA A 128 -20.96 18.68 21.91
C ALA A 128 -21.43 20.13 21.73
N VAL A 129 -22.33 20.35 20.77
CA VAL A 129 -23.19 21.53 20.68
C VAL A 129 -24.55 21.12 21.21
#